data_AF-A0A9D3XKP7-F1
#
_entry.id   AF-A0A9D3XKP7-F1
#
_cell.length_a   1.000
_cell.length_b   1.000
_cell.length_c   1.000
_cell.angle_alpha   90.00
_cell.angle_beta   90.00
_cell.angle_gamma   90.00
#
_symmetry.space_group_name_H-M   'P 1'
#
loop_
_entity.id
_entity.type
_entity.pdbx_description
1 polymer ?
#
loop_
_entity_poly.entity_id
_entity_poly.type
_entity_poly.pdbx_seq_one_letter_code
_entity_poly.pdbx_strand_id
1 'polypeptide(L)'
;MESKRKVPVVGAGEGDPAPAPRKRPKGADWEDDGPSHFEEELALLDEVEAEMALEMKESQPAPDTVPLGSLISSVGNPKWQRPPPPRINPTQDALCFQQVELDYYVGVSVPGMPGATQGPVPILRMFGVTAAGNSVCCHIHGFAPYFYVPAPAGFQPQHLSDFQRELNGAVLRDLRSNREGLSRAVLAVEMCSKESMYGYHGQRRLPFLKVTLALPRLVAPAKRLLEQGLRCEGLGVLGYPAYEANIDFEIRFMVDRDVVGCNWIELPPANTGCAPSSSRGSPPRSWPRPRCASWRLTWAGQISSATPPRATGRASPHCGY
;
A
#
# COMPACT_ATOMS: atom_id res chain seq x y z
N MET A 1 -22.97 -50.69 22.57
CA MET A 1 -24.09 -51.18 23.39
C MET A 1 -24.04 -50.48 24.74
N GLU A 2 -25.19 -50.43 25.40
CA GLU A 2 -25.49 -50.03 26.77
C GLU A 2 -25.10 -48.62 27.27
N SER A 3 -26.02 -48.03 28.01
CA SER A 3 -25.96 -46.68 28.57
C SER A 3 -26.63 -46.69 29.94
N LYS A 4 -26.05 -45.96 30.93
CA LYS A 4 -26.73 -45.13 31.97
C LYS A 4 -25.92 -45.00 33.29
N ARG A 5 -25.74 -43.73 33.74
CA ARG A 5 -25.90 -43.20 35.14
C ARG A 5 -24.99 -43.80 36.24
N LYS A 6 -24.71 -43.24 37.43
CA LYS A 6 -24.98 -41.99 38.22
C LYS A 6 -23.79 -41.84 39.23
N VAL A 7 -23.55 -40.87 40.14
CA VAL A 7 -24.17 -39.62 40.66
C VAL A 7 -23.02 -38.75 41.30
N PRO A 8 -23.14 -37.41 41.48
CA PRO A 8 -22.03 -36.56 41.95
C PRO A 8 -22.09 -36.13 43.45
N VAL A 9 -21.00 -35.53 43.94
CA VAL A 9 -20.84 -34.81 45.24
C VAL A 9 -19.97 -33.56 44.95
N VAL A 10 -20.54 -32.35 44.84
CA VAL A 10 -20.75 -31.30 45.90
C VAL A 10 -19.47 -30.54 46.31
N GLY A 11 -19.55 -29.19 46.24
CA GLY A 11 -18.48 -28.22 46.50
C GLY A 11 -18.66 -26.97 45.61
N ALA A 12 -19.68 -26.14 45.81
CA ALA A 12 -19.83 -25.11 46.85
C ALA A 12 -19.00 -23.83 46.56
N GLY A 13 -19.72 -22.74 46.25
CA GLY A 13 -19.18 -21.41 45.90
C GLY A 13 -20.31 -20.57 45.26
N GLU A 14 -20.56 -19.37 45.78
CA GLU A 14 -21.77 -18.58 45.50
C GLU A 14 -21.54 -17.46 44.46
N GLY A 15 -22.62 -16.99 43.83
CA GLY A 15 -22.63 -15.87 42.87
C GLY A 15 -23.84 -15.92 41.93
N ASP A 16 -24.70 -14.90 41.96
CA ASP A 16 -26.06 -14.96 41.40
C ASP A 16 -26.15 -14.93 39.85
N PRO A 17 -27.08 -15.71 39.25
CA PRO A 17 -27.51 -15.56 37.86
C PRO A 17 -28.66 -14.55 37.70
N ALA A 18 -28.70 -13.86 36.55
CA ALA A 18 -29.68 -12.82 36.26
C ALA A 18 -31.16 -13.31 36.19
N PRO A 19 -32.15 -12.48 36.58
CA PRO A 19 -33.56 -12.87 36.64
C PRO A 19 -34.23 -13.01 35.27
N ALA A 20 -35.06 -14.05 35.12
CA ALA A 20 -35.81 -14.35 33.90
C ALA A 20 -37.02 -13.41 33.69
N PRO A 21 -37.44 -13.14 32.43
CA PRO A 21 -38.54 -12.24 32.12
C PRO A 21 -39.90 -12.75 32.64
N ARG A 22 -40.63 -11.89 33.35
CA ARG A 22 -41.97 -12.20 33.87
C ARG A 22 -43.02 -12.17 32.75
N LYS A 23 -43.92 -13.16 32.75
CA LYS A 23 -45.08 -13.19 31.84
C LYS A 23 -46.11 -12.13 32.26
N ARG A 24 -46.68 -11.40 31.29
CA ARG A 24 -47.78 -10.45 31.52
C ARG A 24 -49.04 -11.19 32.04
N PRO A 25 -49.74 -10.70 33.08
CA PRO A 25 -51.13 -11.08 33.34
C PRO A 25 -52.06 -10.47 32.28
N LYS A 26 -53.32 -10.91 32.26
CA LYS A 26 -54.34 -10.48 31.28
C LYS A 26 -55.60 -10.03 32.03
N GLY A 27 -55.81 -8.73 32.09
CA GLY A 27 -56.95 -8.03 32.68
C GLY A 27 -56.83 -6.56 32.30
N ALA A 28 -57.95 -5.87 32.11
CA ALA A 28 -57.97 -4.48 31.69
C ALA A 28 -58.37 -3.57 32.85
N ASP A 29 -57.74 -2.40 32.90
CA ASP A 29 -58.42 -1.16 33.20
C ASP A 29 -57.83 -0.07 32.29
N TRP A 30 -58.60 0.97 31.96
CA TRP A 30 -58.20 2.04 31.02
C TRP A 30 -58.44 3.41 31.66
N GLU A 31 -57.53 3.85 32.52
CA GLU A 31 -57.48 5.23 33.04
C GLU A 31 -56.05 5.53 33.53
N ASP A 32 -55.13 5.70 32.58
CA ASP A 32 -53.74 6.14 32.81
C ASP A 32 -53.23 6.93 31.58
N ASP A 33 -53.84 8.08 31.31
CA ASP A 33 -53.40 9.04 30.28
C ASP A 33 -52.14 9.82 30.71
N GLY A 34 -51.15 9.10 31.25
CA GLY A 34 -49.78 9.58 31.39
C GLY A 34 -49.01 9.39 30.08
N PRO A 35 -48.03 10.25 29.75
CA PRO A 35 -47.12 9.99 28.64
C PRO A 35 -46.41 8.66 28.88
N SER A 36 -46.30 7.83 27.84
CA SER A 36 -45.55 6.57 27.99
C SER A 36 -44.07 6.86 28.23
N HIS A 37 -43.35 5.95 28.90
CA HIS A 37 -41.90 6.06 29.10
C HIS A 37 -41.12 6.34 27.79
N PHE A 38 -41.65 5.91 26.64
CA PHE A 38 -41.05 6.20 25.33
C PHE A 38 -41.26 7.65 24.87
N GLU A 39 -42.38 8.27 25.25
CA GLU A 39 -42.67 9.69 25.01
C GLU A 39 -41.91 10.58 26.01
N GLU A 40 -41.69 10.14 27.26
CA GLU A 40 -40.78 10.81 28.20
C GLU A 40 -39.32 10.75 27.72
N GLU A 41 -38.87 9.60 27.22
CA GLU A 41 -37.52 9.42 26.66
C GLU A 41 -37.31 10.22 25.35
N LEU A 42 -38.37 10.41 24.55
CA LEU A 42 -38.38 11.32 23.40
C LEU A 42 -38.35 12.79 23.82
N ALA A 43 -39.15 13.20 24.82
CA ALA A 43 -39.16 14.58 25.31
C ALA A 43 -37.79 15.00 25.85
N LEU A 44 -37.10 14.10 26.58
CA LEU A 44 -35.73 14.31 27.05
C LEU A 44 -34.71 14.43 25.90
N LEU A 45 -34.92 13.74 24.78
CA LEU A 45 -34.08 13.89 23.58
C LEU A 45 -34.33 15.21 22.85
N ASP A 46 -35.60 15.61 22.70
CA ASP A 46 -35.99 16.90 22.10
C ASP A 46 -35.49 18.08 22.95
N GLU A 47 -35.54 17.98 24.29
CA GLU A 47 -34.99 18.99 25.21
C GLU A 47 -33.46 19.10 25.08
N VAL A 48 -32.72 17.98 25.04
CA VAL A 48 -31.26 17.98 24.86
C VAL A 48 -30.85 18.49 23.48
N GLU A 49 -31.59 18.16 22.41
CA GLU A 49 -31.33 18.71 21.08
C GLU A 49 -31.65 20.21 21.02
N ALA A 50 -32.67 20.68 21.74
CA ALA A 50 -32.98 22.11 21.88
C ALA A 50 -31.91 22.88 22.67
N GLU A 51 -31.38 22.33 23.76
CA GLU A 51 -30.26 22.93 24.51
C GLU A 51 -28.98 23.01 23.65
N MET A 52 -28.60 21.92 22.97
CA MET A 52 -27.49 21.93 22.01
C MET A 52 -27.70 22.95 20.88
N ALA A 53 -28.93 23.10 20.37
CA ALA A 53 -29.27 24.07 19.34
C ALA A 53 -29.25 25.52 19.83
N LEU A 54 -29.32 25.77 21.14
CA LEU A 54 -29.12 27.08 21.76
C LEU A 54 -27.64 27.35 22.03
N GLU A 55 -26.86 26.39 22.53
CA GLU A 55 -25.40 26.53 22.69
C GLU A 55 -24.71 26.83 21.36
N MET A 56 -25.08 26.12 20.27
CA MET A 56 -24.61 26.41 18.91
C MET A 56 -24.98 27.81 18.39
N LYS A 57 -25.93 28.48 19.03
CA LYS A 57 -26.47 29.79 18.62
C LYS A 57 -25.83 30.94 19.39
N GLU A 58 -25.41 30.69 20.63
CA GLU A 58 -24.75 31.67 21.49
C GLU A 58 -23.21 31.63 21.36
N SER A 59 -22.63 30.52 20.87
CA SER A 59 -21.23 30.47 20.47
C SER A 59 -20.96 31.39 19.27
N GLN A 60 -20.48 32.62 19.53
CA GLN A 60 -20.02 33.50 18.46
C GLN A 60 -18.89 32.81 17.66
N PRO A 61 -18.98 32.75 16.32
CA PRO A 61 -17.90 32.24 15.51
C PRO A 61 -16.67 33.14 15.66
N ALA A 62 -15.62 32.62 16.27
CA ALA A 62 -14.28 33.20 16.16
C ALA A 62 -13.92 33.32 14.66
N PRO A 63 -13.21 34.37 14.22
CA PRO A 63 -13.10 34.72 12.79
C PRO A 63 -12.39 33.69 11.89
N ASP A 64 -11.89 32.59 12.44
CA ASP A 64 -11.27 31.47 11.73
C ASP A 64 -12.22 30.26 11.48
N THR A 65 -13.51 30.30 11.89
CA THR A 65 -14.45 29.20 11.62
C THR A 65 -14.88 29.15 10.15
N VAL A 66 -14.08 28.49 9.30
CA VAL A 66 -14.38 28.25 7.89
C VAL A 66 -15.50 27.19 7.76
N PRO A 67 -16.61 27.45 7.04
CA PRO A 67 -17.70 26.47 6.89
C PRO A 67 -17.23 25.14 6.28
N LEU A 68 -17.80 24.02 6.72
CA LEU A 68 -17.40 22.66 6.29
C LEU A 68 -17.41 22.49 4.75
N GLY A 69 -18.42 23.01 4.06
CA GLY A 69 -18.49 23.03 2.59
C GLY A 69 -17.46 23.92 1.88
N SER A 70 -16.76 24.78 2.63
CA SER A 70 -15.69 25.68 2.15
C SER A 70 -14.28 25.14 2.45
N LEU A 71 -14.13 24.10 3.29
CA LEU A 71 -12.84 23.45 3.54
C LEU A 71 -12.22 22.81 2.29
N ILE A 72 -13.04 22.51 1.26
CA ILE A 72 -12.59 22.04 -0.06
C ILE A 72 -12.61 23.18 -1.11
N SER A 73 -12.54 24.44 -0.67
CA SER A 73 -12.15 25.55 -1.54
C SER A 73 -10.80 25.23 -2.20
N SER A 74 -10.79 25.09 -3.52
CA SER A 74 -9.57 24.83 -4.28
C SER A 74 -8.51 25.94 -4.19
N VAL A 75 -8.84 27.06 -3.55
CA VAL A 75 -7.95 28.15 -3.13
C VAL A 75 -7.87 28.14 -1.60
N GLY A 76 -6.95 27.33 -1.05
CA GLY A 76 -6.61 27.40 0.37
C GLY A 76 -6.04 28.78 0.74
N ASN A 77 -6.21 29.19 2.00
CA ASN A 77 -5.79 30.51 2.51
C ASN A 77 -4.34 30.84 2.06
N PRO A 78 -4.10 32.00 1.40
CA PRO A 78 -2.78 32.33 0.84
C PRO A 78 -1.64 32.34 1.87
N LYS A 79 -1.94 32.56 3.16
CA LYS A 79 -0.98 32.46 4.28
C LYS A 79 -0.31 31.07 4.39
N TRP A 80 -1.01 30.01 3.95
CA TRP A 80 -0.59 28.62 4.11
C TRP A 80 -0.28 27.90 2.80
N GLN A 81 -0.21 28.63 1.67
CA GLN A 81 0.19 28.02 0.39
C GLN A 81 1.72 27.78 0.36
N ARG A 82 2.13 26.65 -0.21
CA ARG A 82 3.56 26.38 -0.47
C ARG A 82 4.12 27.39 -1.50
N PRO A 83 5.44 27.65 -1.50
CA PRO A 83 6.07 28.46 -2.52
C PRO A 83 5.72 28.00 -3.95
N PRO A 84 5.65 28.90 -4.94
CA PRO A 84 5.53 28.51 -6.33
C PRO A 84 6.79 27.74 -6.77
N PRO A 85 6.65 26.67 -7.56
CA PRO A 85 7.79 25.85 -7.94
C PRO A 85 8.78 26.61 -8.84
N PRO A 86 10.09 26.33 -8.71
CA PRO A 86 11.08 26.84 -9.66
C PRO A 86 10.80 26.30 -11.07
N ARG A 87 11.28 27.03 -12.08
CA ARG A 87 11.32 26.53 -13.46
C ARG A 87 12.45 25.52 -13.56
N ILE A 88 12.12 24.24 -13.67
CA ILE A 88 13.08 23.13 -13.77
C ILE A 88 13.05 22.60 -15.22
N ASN A 89 14.18 22.61 -15.92
CA ASN A 89 14.34 22.01 -17.23
C ASN A 89 14.69 20.50 -17.08
N PRO A 90 13.84 19.56 -17.55
CA PRO A 90 14.07 18.13 -17.39
C PRO A 90 15.42 17.61 -17.92
N THR A 91 15.98 18.23 -18.97
CA THR A 91 17.21 17.76 -19.64
C THR A 91 18.51 18.42 -19.16
N GLN A 92 18.42 19.41 -18.25
CA GLN A 92 19.57 20.13 -17.71
C GLN A 92 19.62 20.11 -16.17
N ASP A 93 18.47 20.15 -15.52
CA ASP A 93 18.38 20.28 -14.07
C ASP A 93 18.07 18.92 -13.40
N ALA A 94 18.92 18.55 -12.45
CA ALA A 94 18.63 17.50 -11.49
C ALA A 94 17.48 17.91 -10.56
N LEU A 95 16.68 16.94 -10.09
CA LEU A 95 15.67 17.16 -9.07
C LEU A 95 16.05 16.42 -7.78
N CYS A 96 16.46 17.18 -6.77
CA CYS A 96 16.83 16.66 -5.46
C CYS A 96 15.73 16.94 -4.42
N PHE A 97 15.25 15.91 -3.74
CA PHE A 97 14.19 16.01 -2.74
C PHE A 97 14.36 14.97 -1.62
N GLN A 98 13.87 15.29 -0.42
CA GLN A 98 13.79 14.32 0.68
C GLN A 98 12.52 13.48 0.52
N GLN A 99 12.66 12.16 0.46
CA GLN A 99 11.52 11.24 0.40
C GLN A 99 10.87 11.12 1.79
N VAL A 100 9.55 10.96 1.83
CA VAL A 100 8.74 10.84 3.06
C VAL A 100 7.93 9.55 3.07
N GLU A 101 7.37 9.15 1.93
CA GLU A 101 6.47 8.01 1.80
C GLU A 101 6.65 7.32 0.44
N LEU A 102 6.60 5.98 0.45
CA LEU A 102 6.54 5.14 -0.75
C LEU A 102 5.25 4.31 -0.73
N ASP A 103 4.65 4.16 -1.90
CA ASP A 103 3.43 3.39 -2.15
C ASP A 103 3.49 2.88 -3.61
N TYR A 104 2.63 1.93 -4.02
CA TYR A 104 2.50 1.55 -5.43
C TYR A 104 1.04 1.47 -5.89
N TYR A 105 0.84 1.70 -7.19
CA TYR A 105 -0.43 1.42 -7.85
C TYR A 105 -0.22 0.55 -9.09
N VAL A 106 -1.28 -0.15 -9.50
CA VAL A 106 -1.29 -0.90 -10.77
C VAL A 106 -1.70 0.05 -11.89
N GLY A 107 -0.85 0.18 -12.90
CA GLY A 107 -1.07 1.04 -14.06
C GLY A 107 -0.68 0.37 -15.38
N VAL A 108 -0.63 1.17 -16.44
CA VAL A 108 -0.25 0.72 -17.79
C VAL A 108 1.24 0.93 -18.01
N SER A 109 1.87 -0.01 -18.72
CA SER A 109 3.26 0.11 -19.16
C SER A 109 3.48 1.34 -20.05
N VAL A 110 4.44 2.19 -19.68
CA VAL A 110 4.77 3.41 -20.41
C VAL A 110 5.80 3.08 -21.51
N PRO A 111 5.53 3.37 -22.80
CA PRO A 111 6.50 3.12 -23.87
C PRO A 111 7.85 3.80 -23.63
N GLY A 112 8.93 3.06 -23.87
CA GLY A 112 10.30 3.54 -23.62
C GLY A 112 10.79 3.42 -22.18
N MET A 113 9.91 3.15 -21.20
CA MET A 113 10.32 2.88 -19.81
C MET A 113 10.69 1.39 -19.61
N PRO A 114 11.54 1.07 -18.63
CA PRO A 114 12.01 -0.30 -18.38
C PRO A 114 10.92 -1.19 -17.74
N GLY A 115 11.15 -2.50 -17.77
CA GLY A 115 10.29 -3.52 -17.16
C GLY A 115 9.38 -4.22 -18.17
N ALA A 116 8.17 -4.61 -17.74
CA ALA A 116 7.19 -5.25 -18.60
C ALA A 116 6.60 -4.23 -19.60
N THR A 117 6.65 -4.56 -20.89
CA THR A 117 6.21 -3.70 -22.00
C THR A 117 4.74 -3.87 -22.38
N GLN A 118 4.00 -4.76 -21.70
CA GLN A 118 2.60 -5.09 -21.97
C GLN A 118 1.88 -5.47 -20.68
N GLY A 119 0.57 -5.21 -20.64
CA GLY A 119 -0.30 -5.57 -19.51
C GLY A 119 -0.24 -4.60 -18.32
N PRO A 120 -0.92 -4.95 -17.21
CA PRO A 120 -0.86 -4.20 -15.96
C PRO A 120 0.53 -4.32 -15.32
N VAL A 121 1.09 -3.20 -14.88
CA VAL A 121 2.41 -3.12 -14.22
C VAL A 121 2.33 -2.34 -12.91
N PRO A 122 3.16 -2.67 -11.90
CA PRO A 122 3.23 -1.91 -10.67
C PRO A 122 4.11 -0.67 -10.90
N ILE A 123 3.61 0.49 -10.50
CA ILE A 123 4.31 1.76 -10.57
C ILE A 123 4.44 2.28 -9.14
N LEU A 124 5.69 2.43 -8.68
CA LEU A 124 5.98 2.98 -7.36
C LEU A 124 5.82 4.51 -7.42
N ARG A 125 5.18 5.06 -6.38
CA ARG A 125 5.06 6.49 -6.12
C ARG A 125 5.94 6.81 -4.92
N MET A 126 6.79 7.81 -5.07
CA MET A 126 7.62 8.33 -3.99
C MET A 126 7.26 9.79 -3.76
N PHE A 127 6.70 10.07 -2.59
CA PHE A 127 6.29 11.40 -2.16
C PHE A 127 7.41 12.05 -1.35
N GLY A 128 7.54 13.37 -1.44
CA GLY A 128 8.57 14.08 -0.68
C GLY A 128 8.59 15.59 -0.89
N VAL A 129 9.65 16.22 -0.40
CA VAL A 129 9.82 17.69 -0.42
C VAL A 129 11.22 18.10 -0.88
N THR A 130 11.28 19.09 -1.79
CA THR A 130 12.54 19.77 -2.12
C THR A 130 13.02 20.64 -0.95
N ALA A 131 14.31 20.97 -0.91
CA ALA A 131 14.88 21.92 0.07
C ALA A 131 14.20 23.31 0.04
N ALA A 132 13.56 23.67 -1.07
CA ALA A 132 12.78 24.90 -1.23
C ALA A 132 11.28 24.74 -0.84
N GLY A 133 10.89 23.66 -0.15
CA GLY A 133 9.55 23.46 0.39
C GLY A 133 8.49 22.96 -0.61
N ASN A 134 8.83 22.81 -1.89
CA ASN A 134 7.92 22.28 -2.92
C ASN A 134 7.73 20.78 -2.73
N SER A 135 6.47 20.31 -2.75
CA SER A 135 6.13 18.88 -2.76
C SER A 135 6.43 18.24 -4.12
N VAL A 136 6.92 17.01 -4.09
CA VAL A 136 7.28 16.19 -5.26
C VAL A 136 6.51 14.87 -5.21
N CYS A 137 6.13 14.35 -6.38
CA CYS A 137 5.62 13.00 -6.55
C CYS A 137 6.33 12.31 -7.73
N CYS A 138 7.36 11.54 -7.41
CA CYS A 138 8.14 10.80 -8.40
C CYS A 138 7.46 9.47 -8.73
N HIS A 139 7.32 9.16 -10.02
CA HIS A 139 6.74 7.92 -10.53
C HIS A 139 7.86 7.02 -11.05
N ILE A 140 7.96 5.81 -10.52
CA ILE A 140 9.14 4.95 -10.65
C ILE A 140 8.76 3.68 -11.39
N HIS A 141 9.37 3.48 -12.56
CA HIS A 141 9.02 2.41 -13.50
C HIS A 141 10.14 1.38 -13.68
N GLY A 142 9.74 0.16 -14.02
CA GLY A 142 10.64 -0.96 -14.27
C GLY A 142 11.16 -1.67 -13.02
N PHE A 143 10.45 -1.53 -11.91
CA PHE A 143 10.60 -2.43 -10.79
C PHE A 143 9.49 -3.49 -10.81
N ALA A 144 9.83 -4.74 -10.52
CA ALA A 144 8.91 -5.88 -10.57
C ALA A 144 9.16 -6.82 -9.37
N PRO A 145 8.10 -7.33 -8.73
CA PRO A 145 8.24 -8.18 -7.55
C PRO A 145 8.88 -9.52 -7.91
N TYR A 146 9.74 -10.02 -7.04
CA TYR A 146 10.36 -11.33 -7.19
C TYR A 146 10.56 -12.01 -5.84
N PHE A 147 10.73 -13.32 -5.89
CA PHE A 147 11.10 -14.17 -4.77
C PHE A 147 12.00 -15.31 -5.25
N TYR A 148 12.51 -16.14 -4.33
CA TYR A 148 13.42 -17.23 -4.68
C TYR A 148 12.86 -18.60 -4.27
N VAL A 149 13.22 -19.65 -5.01
CA VAL A 149 13.05 -21.05 -4.62
C VAL A 149 14.36 -21.81 -4.86
N PRO A 150 14.69 -22.86 -4.10
CA PRO A 150 15.84 -23.69 -4.43
C PRO A 150 15.60 -24.43 -5.75
N ALA A 151 16.63 -24.56 -6.59
CA ALA A 151 16.54 -25.40 -7.77
C ALA A 151 16.66 -26.89 -7.34
N PRO A 152 15.72 -27.77 -7.74
CA PRO A 152 15.76 -29.17 -7.32
C PRO A 152 16.91 -29.94 -7.97
N ALA A 153 17.25 -31.09 -7.40
CA ALA A 153 18.30 -31.95 -7.94
C ALA A 153 18.02 -32.32 -9.41
N GLY A 154 19.02 -32.13 -10.28
CA GLY A 154 18.88 -32.35 -11.73
C GLY A 154 18.21 -31.20 -12.51
N PHE A 155 17.82 -30.09 -11.86
CA PHE A 155 17.32 -28.92 -12.58
C PHE A 155 18.44 -28.23 -13.37
N GLN A 156 18.26 -28.09 -14.69
CA GLN A 156 19.22 -27.49 -15.61
C GLN A 156 18.65 -26.22 -16.26
N PRO A 157 19.49 -25.31 -16.79
CA PRO A 157 19.01 -24.09 -17.46
C PRO A 157 17.98 -24.33 -18.57
N GLN A 158 18.05 -25.48 -19.26
CA GLN A 158 17.08 -25.88 -20.29
C GLN A 158 15.64 -26.01 -19.76
N HIS A 159 15.43 -26.32 -18.47
CA HIS A 159 14.09 -26.47 -17.87
C HIS A 159 13.47 -25.11 -17.45
N LEU A 160 14.20 -24.00 -17.55
CA LEU A 160 13.73 -22.67 -17.13
C LEU A 160 12.48 -22.22 -17.91
N SER A 161 12.47 -22.46 -19.23
CA SER A 161 11.33 -22.14 -20.11
C SER A 161 10.07 -22.94 -19.75
N ASP A 162 10.23 -24.20 -19.36
CA ASP A 162 9.12 -25.09 -19.05
C ASP A 162 8.57 -24.80 -17.66
N PHE A 163 9.45 -24.63 -16.67
CA PHE A 163 9.07 -24.17 -15.33
C PHE A 163 8.36 -22.80 -15.39
N GLN A 164 8.88 -21.85 -16.19
CA GLN A 164 8.23 -20.55 -16.35
C GLN A 164 6.85 -20.68 -17.04
N ARG A 165 6.73 -21.52 -18.07
CA ARG A 165 5.45 -21.78 -18.76
C ARG A 165 4.42 -22.38 -17.82
N GLU A 166 4.77 -23.43 -17.10
CA GLU A 166 3.85 -24.14 -16.21
C GLU A 166 3.45 -23.29 -15.00
N LEU A 167 4.37 -22.56 -14.37
CA LEU A 167 4.04 -21.63 -13.28
C LEU A 167 3.14 -20.49 -13.75
N ASN A 168 3.43 -19.92 -14.94
CA ASN A 168 2.57 -18.89 -15.53
C ASN A 168 1.15 -19.43 -15.81
N GLY A 169 1.05 -20.63 -16.40
CA GLY A 169 -0.24 -21.29 -16.62
C GLY A 169 -0.98 -21.61 -15.32
N ALA A 170 -0.29 -22.08 -14.28
CA ALA A 170 -0.88 -22.38 -12.98
C ALA A 170 -1.43 -21.13 -12.29
N VAL A 171 -0.66 -20.05 -12.20
CA VAL A 171 -1.09 -18.79 -11.58
C VAL A 171 -2.25 -18.15 -12.36
N LEU A 172 -2.24 -18.20 -13.69
CA LEU A 172 -3.34 -17.68 -14.49
C LEU A 172 -4.64 -18.50 -14.36
N ARG A 173 -4.55 -19.82 -14.11
CA ARG A 173 -5.71 -20.68 -13.80
C ARG A 173 -6.27 -20.47 -12.38
N ASP A 174 -5.42 -20.10 -11.43
CA ASP A 174 -5.81 -19.84 -10.03
C ASP A 174 -6.54 -18.48 -9.84
N LEU A 175 -6.38 -17.56 -10.81
CA LEU A 175 -7.05 -16.25 -10.82
C LEU A 175 -8.57 -16.37 -11.05
N ARG A 176 -9.33 -16.58 -9.97
CA ARG A 176 -10.81 -16.55 -9.94
C ARG A 176 -11.47 -15.32 -10.58
N SER A 177 -10.74 -14.22 -10.76
CA SER A 177 -11.21 -13.04 -11.50
C SER A 177 -10.00 -12.25 -12.06
N ASN A 178 -9.88 -12.19 -13.38
CA ASN A 178 -8.79 -11.47 -14.05
C ASN A 178 -9.15 -9.99 -14.30
N ARG A 179 -9.41 -9.24 -13.23
CA ARG A 179 -9.92 -7.84 -13.28
C ARG A 179 -9.03 -6.87 -14.07
N GLU A 180 -7.73 -7.17 -14.17
CA GLU A 180 -6.72 -6.27 -14.75
C GLU A 180 -6.32 -6.69 -16.18
N GLY A 181 -6.97 -7.70 -16.76
CA GLY A 181 -6.65 -8.19 -18.12
C GLY A 181 -5.25 -8.83 -18.24
N LEU A 182 -4.74 -9.42 -17.15
CA LEU A 182 -3.40 -9.99 -17.07
C LEU A 182 -3.24 -11.18 -18.04
N SER A 183 -2.34 -11.04 -19.02
CA SER A 183 -2.00 -12.10 -19.98
C SER A 183 -0.81 -12.96 -19.56
N ARG A 184 0.05 -12.46 -18.66
CA ARG A 184 1.30 -13.09 -18.21
C ARG A 184 1.54 -12.77 -16.74
N ALA A 185 1.52 -13.79 -15.90
CA ALA A 185 1.78 -13.67 -14.45
C ALA A 185 3.28 -13.76 -14.11
N VAL A 186 4.07 -14.55 -14.85
CA VAL A 186 5.51 -14.73 -14.62
C VAL A 186 6.32 -14.02 -15.72
N LEU A 187 7.04 -12.98 -15.34
CA LEU A 187 7.86 -12.18 -16.26
C LEU A 187 9.15 -12.91 -16.63
N ALA A 188 9.90 -13.41 -15.66
CA ALA A 188 11.16 -14.13 -15.87
C ALA A 188 11.41 -15.16 -14.77
N VAL A 189 12.14 -16.22 -15.10
CA VAL A 189 12.76 -17.13 -14.12
C VAL A 189 14.25 -17.22 -14.42
N GLU A 190 15.08 -16.80 -13.46
CA GLU A 190 16.54 -16.70 -13.61
C GLU A 190 17.23 -17.66 -12.64
N MET A 191 18.25 -18.41 -13.08
CA MET A 191 19.05 -19.25 -12.19
C MET A 191 20.17 -18.41 -11.54
N CYS A 192 20.34 -18.53 -10.23
CA CYS A 192 21.31 -17.77 -9.43
C CYS A 192 21.94 -18.66 -8.34
N SER A 193 23.07 -18.23 -7.77
CA SER A 193 23.78 -18.96 -6.71
C SER A 193 23.62 -18.23 -5.37
N LYS A 194 22.93 -18.84 -4.41
CA LYS A 194 22.58 -18.26 -3.09
C LYS A 194 22.79 -19.26 -1.95
N GLU A 195 22.91 -18.77 -0.73
CA GLU A 195 22.97 -19.56 0.50
C GLU A 195 21.74 -19.22 1.37
N SER A 196 21.23 -20.20 2.13
CA SER A 196 20.13 -19.98 3.08
C SER A 196 20.68 -19.42 4.38
N MET A 197 20.06 -18.35 4.89
CA MET A 197 20.37 -17.75 6.19
C MET A 197 19.94 -18.65 7.38
N TYR A 198 18.97 -19.54 7.17
CA TYR A 198 18.45 -20.40 8.24
C TYR A 198 19.34 -21.64 8.42
N GLY A 199 20.24 -21.60 9.39
CA GLY A 199 21.20 -22.67 9.68
C GLY A 199 22.56 -22.49 9.01
N TYR A 200 23.58 -23.19 9.52
CA TYR A 200 24.94 -23.09 9.02
C TYR A 200 25.22 -24.13 7.93
N HIS A 201 25.45 -23.67 6.70
CA HIS A 201 25.66 -24.53 5.53
C HIS A 201 27.14 -24.68 5.12
N GLY A 202 28.08 -24.13 5.91
CA GLY A 202 29.50 -24.18 5.58
C GLY A 202 29.92 -23.26 4.43
N GLN A 203 29.28 -22.09 4.29
CA GLN A 203 29.52 -21.12 3.21
C GLN A 203 29.20 -21.68 1.79
N ARG A 204 28.31 -22.68 1.74
CA ARG A 204 27.97 -23.40 0.50
C ARG A 204 26.77 -22.73 -0.18
N ARG A 205 27.03 -22.08 -1.30
CA ARG A 205 25.97 -21.59 -2.19
C ARG A 205 25.39 -22.73 -3.02
N LEU A 206 24.07 -22.79 -3.07
CA LEU A 206 23.26 -23.72 -3.85
C LEU A 206 22.64 -22.99 -5.05
N PRO A 207 22.18 -23.72 -6.09
CA PRO A 207 21.39 -23.12 -7.16
C PRO A 207 19.97 -22.77 -6.66
N PHE A 208 19.54 -21.55 -6.94
CA PHE A 208 18.20 -21.03 -6.68
C PHE A 208 17.60 -20.46 -7.98
N LEU A 209 16.28 -20.55 -8.12
CA LEU A 209 15.52 -19.89 -9.17
C LEU A 209 14.92 -18.59 -8.60
N LYS A 210 15.26 -17.45 -9.20
CA LYS A 210 14.61 -16.16 -8.96
C LYS A 210 13.38 -16.07 -9.84
N VAL A 211 12.20 -16.06 -9.23
CA VAL A 211 10.91 -15.97 -9.94
C VAL A 211 10.44 -14.52 -9.89
N THR A 212 10.42 -13.85 -11.05
CA THR A 212 9.94 -12.47 -11.20
C THR A 212 8.52 -12.47 -11.73
N LEU A 213 7.60 -11.82 -11.00
CA LEU A 213 6.17 -11.79 -11.30
C LEU A 213 5.73 -10.42 -11.84
N ALA A 214 4.55 -10.39 -12.46
CA ALA A 214 3.98 -9.17 -13.02
C ALA A 214 3.48 -8.18 -11.97
N LEU A 215 2.87 -8.65 -10.86
CA LEU A 215 2.21 -7.80 -9.86
C LEU A 215 2.42 -8.35 -8.44
N PRO A 216 2.56 -7.50 -7.39
CA PRO A 216 2.88 -7.97 -6.03
C PRO A 216 1.85 -8.96 -5.47
N ARG A 217 0.55 -8.73 -5.75
CA ARG A 217 -0.56 -9.61 -5.37
C ARG A 217 -0.48 -11.05 -5.92
N LEU A 218 0.44 -11.33 -6.85
CA LEU A 218 0.65 -12.66 -7.42
C LEU A 218 1.70 -13.49 -6.65
N VAL A 219 2.49 -12.89 -5.75
CA VAL A 219 3.52 -13.61 -4.97
C VAL A 219 2.88 -14.69 -4.09
N ALA A 220 1.81 -14.36 -3.36
CA ALA A 220 1.10 -15.29 -2.49
C ALA A 220 0.52 -16.54 -3.23
N PRO A 221 -0.26 -16.41 -4.34
CA PRO A 221 -0.72 -17.58 -5.07
C PRO A 221 0.42 -18.34 -5.77
N ALA A 222 1.43 -17.66 -6.32
CA ALA A 222 2.58 -18.33 -6.94
C ALA A 222 3.36 -19.18 -5.91
N LYS A 223 3.64 -18.63 -4.72
CA LYS A 223 4.21 -19.36 -3.58
C LYS A 223 3.36 -20.60 -3.25
N ARG A 224 2.06 -20.43 -3.03
CA ARG A 224 1.17 -21.53 -2.63
C ARG A 224 1.16 -22.67 -3.65
N LEU A 225 1.09 -22.35 -4.95
CA LEU A 225 1.10 -23.35 -6.02
C LEU A 225 2.44 -24.09 -6.12
N LEU A 226 3.56 -23.38 -5.90
CA LEU A 226 4.90 -23.97 -5.86
C LEU A 226 5.10 -24.90 -4.64
N GLU A 227 4.56 -24.54 -3.48
CA GLU A 227 4.60 -25.35 -2.25
C GLU A 227 3.66 -26.57 -2.34
N GLN A 228 2.51 -26.44 -3.02
CA GLN A 228 1.58 -27.55 -3.29
C GLN A 228 2.09 -28.54 -4.35
N GLY A 229 3.00 -28.10 -5.22
CA GLY A 229 3.68 -28.94 -6.21
C GLY A 229 3.46 -28.46 -7.64
N LEU A 230 4.54 -28.08 -8.32
CA LEU A 230 4.53 -27.73 -9.74
C LEU A 230 5.06 -28.91 -10.59
N ARG A 231 4.35 -29.23 -11.67
CA ARG A 231 4.83 -30.16 -12.69
C ARG A 231 5.91 -29.49 -13.53
N CYS A 232 7.06 -30.14 -13.67
CA CYS A 232 8.14 -29.75 -14.57
C CYS A 232 8.48 -30.94 -15.49
N GLU A 233 8.82 -30.66 -16.75
CA GLU A 233 9.11 -31.68 -17.74
C GLU A 233 10.44 -32.40 -17.41
N GLY A 234 10.50 -33.72 -17.62
CA GLY A 234 11.62 -34.57 -17.20
C GLY A 234 11.79 -34.78 -15.67
N LEU A 235 11.26 -33.87 -14.84
CA LEU A 235 11.47 -33.86 -13.38
C LEU A 235 10.24 -34.27 -12.54
N GLY A 236 9.06 -34.39 -13.14
CA GLY A 236 7.84 -34.81 -12.45
C GLY A 236 7.12 -33.68 -11.72
N VAL A 237 6.45 -33.98 -10.59
CA VAL A 237 5.81 -32.97 -9.74
C VAL A 237 6.68 -32.75 -8.51
N LEU A 238 7.12 -31.51 -8.29
CA LEU A 238 8.05 -31.15 -7.22
C LEU A 238 7.48 -29.99 -6.40
N GLY A 239 7.66 -30.04 -5.08
CA GLY A 239 7.37 -28.93 -4.17
C GLY A 239 8.59 -28.01 -4.03
N TYR A 240 8.37 -26.69 -4.09
CA TYR A 240 9.43 -25.68 -4.08
C TYR A 240 9.18 -24.71 -2.89
N PRO A 241 9.93 -24.81 -1.78
CA PRO A 241 9.76 -23.90 -0.64
C PRO A 241 10.20 -22.48 -1.01
N ALA A 242 9.37 -21.48 -0.71
CA ALA A 242 9.60 -20.10 -1.12
C ALA A 242 10.41 -19.29 -0.09
N TYR A 243 11.50 -18.69 -0.56
CA TYR A 243 12.40 -17.81 0.18
C TYR A 243 12.16 -16.35 -0.20
N GLU A 244 12.29 -15.44 0.78
CA GLU A 244 12.13 -13.99 0.61
C GLU A 244 10.74 -13.52 0.10
N ALA A 245 9.77 -14.42 -0.02
CA ALA A 245 8.43 -14.19 -0.61
C ALA A 245 7.41 -13.47 0.29
N ASN A 246 7.85 -12.93 1.44
CA ASN A 246 7.02 -12.21 2.41
C ASN A 246 7.73 -10.91 2.84
N ILE A 247 8.15 -10.13 1.84
CA ILE A 247 8.78 -8.83 1.97
C ILE A 247 8.01 -7.89 1.04
N ASP A 248 7.56 -6.75 1.57
CA ASP A 248 6.70 -5.81 0.85
C ASP A 248 7.43 -5.17 -0.35
N PHE A 249 6.67 -4.74 -1.34
CA PHE A 249 7.21 -4.38 -2.66
C PHE A 249 8.04 -3.08 -2.62
N GLU A 250 7.59 -2.15 -1.79
CA GLU A 250 8.19 -0.86 -1.45
C GLU A 250 9.48 -1.06 -0.64
N ILE A 251 9.42 -1.92 0.39
CA ILE A 251 10.58 -2.28 1.23
C ILE A 251 11.63 -3.02 0.40
N ARG A 252 11.21 -3.90 -0.52
CA ARG A 252 12.12 -4.55 -1.47
C ARG A 252 12.77 -3.53 -2.40
N PHE A 253 12.02 -2.59 -2.96
CA PHE A 253 12.59 -1.52 -3.79
C PHE A 253 13.61 -0.67 -3.02
N MET A 254 13.34 -0.38 -1.75
CA MET A 254 14.25 0.36 -0.86
C MET A 254 15.58 -0.39 -0.66
N VAL A 255 15.53 -1.69 -0.36
CA VAL A 255 16.73 -2.54 -0.22
C VAL A 255 17.49 -2.68 -1.55
N ASP A 256 16.79 -2.89 -2.67
CA ASP A 256 17.39 -3.07 -4.00
C ASP A 256 18.03 -1.79 -4.58
N ARG A 257 18.01 -0.66 -3.85
CA ARG A 257 18.51 0.67 -4.27
C ARG A 257 19.25 1.44 -3.18
N ASP A 258 19.51 0.82 -2.02
CA ASP A 258 20.11 1.49 -0.86
C ASP A 258 19.35 2.77 -0.42
N VAL A 259 18.02 2.79 -0.62
CA VAL A 259 17.14 3.91 -0.26
C VAL A 259 16.56 3.69 1.14
N VAL A 260 17.06 4.43 2.12
CA VAL A 260 16.55 4.39 3.51
C VAL A 260 15.33 5.30 3.71
N GLY A 261 14.67 5.20 4.87
CA GLY A 261 13.61 6.13 5.29
C GLY A 261 14.14 7.57 5.41
N CYS A 262 13.32 8.56 5.08
CA CYS A 262 13.67 10.00 5.14
C CYS A 262 14.92 10.40 4.32
N ASN A 263 15.34 9.57 3.34
CA ASN A 263 16.55 9.77 2.55
C ASN A 263 16.41 10.95 1.57
N TRP A 264 17.55 11.56 1.21
CA TRP A 264 17.62 12.48 0.08
C TRP A 264 17.81 11.70 -1.22
N ILE A 265 17.01 12.04 -2.22
CA ILE A 265 16.94 11.38 -3.52
C ILE A 265 17.28 12.40 -4.59
N GLU A 266 18.23 12.04 -5.46
CA GLU A 266 18.56 12.81 -6.66
C GLU A 266 18.08 12.07 -7.91
N LEU A 267 17.32 12.79 -8.73
CA LEU A 267 16.96 12.39 -10.08
C LEU A 267 17.83 13.21 -11.05
N PRO A 268 18.81 12.60 -11.75
CA PRO A 268 19.70 13.34 -12.64
C PRO A 268 18.96 13.93 -13.85
N PRO A 269 19.58 14.84 -14.62
CA PRO A 269 19.02 15.36 -15.86
C PRO A 269 18.64 14.23 -16.83
N ALA A 270 17.45 14.32 -17.42
CA ALA A 270 16.92 13.28 -18.30
C ALA A 270 17.72 13.23 -19.61
N ASN A 271 18.43 12.12 -19.82
CA ASN A 271 19.05 11.82 -21.11
C ASN A 271 17.97 11.72 -22.20
N THR A 272 18.29 12.10 -23.43
CA THR A 272 17.37 12.75 -24.38
C THR A 272 16.20 11.93 -24.93
N GLY A 273 16.06 10.66 -24.54
CA GLY A 273 14.87 9.83 -24.83
C GLY A 273 13.78 9.82 -23.75
N CYS A 274 14.01 10.45 -22.58
CA CYS A 274 13.17 10.29 -21.38
C CYS A 274 12.37 11.53 -20.95
N ALA A 275 12.08 12.44 -21.87
CA ALA A 275 11.01 13.42 -21.64
C ALA A 275 9.66 12.73 -21.89
N PRO A 276 8.71 12.66 -20.92
CA PRO A 276 7.33 12.44 -21.29
C PRO A 276 6.92 13.52 -22.29
N SER A 277 6.30 13.12 -23.40
CA SER A 277 5.53 14.07 -24.19
C SER A 277 4.53 14.75 -23.25
N SER A 278 4.29 16.05 -23.42
CA SER A 278 3.42 16.80 -22.51
C SER A 278 1.95 16.45 -22.76
N SER A 279 1.58 15.23 -22.37
CA SER A 279 0.22 14.71 -22.42
C SER A 279 -0.63 15.52 -21.46
N ARG A 280 -1.23 16.58 -22.00
CA ARG A 280 -2.41 17.22 -21.43
C ARG A 280 -3.61 16.26 -21.57
N GLY A 281 -3.48 15.08 -20.96
CA GLY A 281 -4.60 14.19 -20.73
C GLY A 281 -5.59 14.96 -19.85
N SER A 282 -6.70 15.36 -20.44
CA SER A 282 -7.79 16.00 -19.72
C SER A 282 -8.18 15.10 -18.55
N PRO A 283 -8.07 15.56 -17.29
CA PRO A 283 -8.55 14.76 -16.17
C PRO A 283 -10.06 14.51 -16.36
N PRO A 284 -10.58 13.35 -15.91
CA PRO A 284 -12.02 13.17 -15.83
C PRO A 284 -12.63 14.32 -15.01
N ARG A 285 -13.79 14.82 -15.45
CA ARG A 285 -14.36 16.15 -15.13
C ARG A 285 -14.57 16.48 -13.64
N SER A 286 -14.34 15.54 -12.72
CA SER A 286 -14.55 15.65 -11.28
C SER A 286 -13.31 16.06 -10.45
N TRP A 287 -12.10 16.09 -11.02
CA TRP A 287 -10.88 16.37 -10.24
C TRP A 287 -10.35 17.81 -10.43
N PRO A 288 -10.09 18.57 -9.34
CA PRO A 288 -9.49 19.90 -9.43
C PRO A 288 -8.05 19.83 -9.94
N ARG A 289 -7.59 20.89 -10.62
CA ARG A 289 -6.24 20.95 -11.19
C ARG A 289 -5.17 20.78 -10.10
N PRO A 290 -4.25 19.81 -10.19
CA PRO A 290 -3.22 19.63 -9.19
C PRO A 290 -2.26 20.83 -9.18
N ARG A 291 -2.04 21.42 -8.00
CA ARG A 291 -0.98 22.41 -7.75
C ARG A 291 0.39 21.76 -7.50
N CYS A 292 0.47 20.42 -7.47
CA CYS A 292 1.72 19.68 -7.36
C CYS A 292 2.63 19.96 -8.56
N ALA A 293 3.87 20.34 -8.27
CA ALA A 293 4.87 20.59 -9.27
C ALA A 293 5.51 19.27 -9.76
N SER A 294 5.87 19.22 -11.05
CA SER A 294 6.78 18.21 -11.60
C SER A 294 6.40 16.74 -11.32
N TRP A 295 5.39 16.23 -12.02
CA TRP A 295 5.31 14.79 -12.29
C TRP A 295 6.55 14.38 -13.11
N ARG A 296 7.55 13.75 -12.48
CA ARG A 296 8.65 13.08 -13.20
C ARG A 296 8.41 11.57 -13.19
N LEU A 297 8.34 11.02 -14.40
CA LEU A 297 8.53 9.59 -14.64
C LEU A 297 10.04 9.33 -14.60
N THR A 298 10.50 8.39 -13.78
CA THR A 298 11.92 8.10 -13.60
C THR A 298 12.16 6.60 -13.60
N TRP A 299 13.34 6.19 -14.04
CA TRP A 299 13.72 4.77 -14.11
C TRP A 299 14.10 4.29 -12.72
N ALA A 300 13.69 3.08 -12.36
CA ALA A 300 14.02 2.48 -11.08
C ALA A 300 15.54 2.44 -10.79
N GLY A 301 16.38 2.33 -11.83
CA GLY A 301 17.85 2.37 -11.74
C GLY A 301 18.52 3.74 -11.99
N GLN A 302 17.76 4.84 -12.09
CA GLN A 302 18.30 6.22 -12.13
C GLN A 302 18.25 6.92 -10.76
N ILE A 303 17.67 6.27 -9.77
CA ILE A 303 17.50 6.80 -8.41
C ILE A 303 18.78 6.53 -7.62
N SER A 304 19.32 7.59 -7.01
CA SER A 304 20.51 7.53 -6.17
C SER A 304 20.29 8.25 -4.84
N SER A 305 21.00 7.81 -3.81
CA SER A 305 21.07 8.50 -2.52
C SER A 305 21.92 9.76 -2.66
N ALA A 306 21.30 10.92 -2.44
CA ALA A 306 21.96 12.22 -2.54
C ALA A 306 22.57 12.61 -1.19
N THR A 307 23.66 13.37 -1.22
CA THR A 307 24.12 14.07 -0.01
C THR A 307 23.08 15.13 0.35
N PRO A 308 22.63 15.26 1.61
CA PRO A 308 21.72 16.32 2.01
C PRO A 308 22.29 17.69 1.61
N PRO A 309 21.52 18.58 0.98
CA PRO A 309 22.01 19.88 0.56
C PRO A 309 22.51 20.66 1.77
N ARG A 310 23.75 21.16 1.71
CA ARG A 310 24.34 21.95 2.81
C ARG A 310 23.39 23.09 3.16
N ALA A 311 22.97 23.16 4.42
CA ALA A 311 22.14 24.24 4.90
C ALA A 311 22.90 25.58 4.80
N THR A 312 22.65 26.34 3.72
CA THR A 312 23.18 27.70 3.53
C THR A 312 22.43 28.74 4.38
N GLY A 313 22.05 28.34 5.60
CA GLY A 313 21.54 29.24 6.61
C GLY A 313 22.71 30.03 7.19
N ARG A 314 22.77 31.34 6.91
CA ARG A 314 23.39 32.26 7.87
C ARG A 314 22.57 32.13 9.15
N ALA A 315 23.17 31.66 10.23
CA ALA A 315 22.59 31.82 11.55
C ALA A 315 22.55 33.33 11.85
N SER A 316 21.36 33.92 11.87
CA SER A 316 21.16 35.30 12.35
C SER A 316 21.40 35.31 13.86
N PRO A 317 22.43 36.00 14.38
CA PRO A 317 22.85 35.86 15.77
C PRO A 317 22.02 36.73 16.75
N HIS A 318 20.71 36.87 16.49
CA HIS A 318 19.80 37.71 17.29
C HIS A 318 18.40 37.08 17.43
N CYS A 319 18.28 36.19 18.42
CA CYS A 319 17.21 36.23 19.42
C CYS A 319 17.72 35.49 20.65
N GLY A 320 17.86 36.19 21.77
CA GLY A 320 18.32 35.64 23.04
C GLY A 320 17.58 36.33 24.16
N TYR A 321 16.97 35.51 25.03
CA TYR A 321 15.90 35.86 25.98
C TYR A 321 14.55 36.18 25.31
#